data_AF-A0A8J7P986-F1
#
_entry.id   AF-A0A8J7P986-F1
#
_cell.length_a   1.000
_cell.length_b   1.000
_cell.length_c   1.000
_cell.angle_alpha   90.00
_cell.angle_beta   90.00
_cell.angle_gamma   90.00
#
_symmetry.space_group_name_H-M   'P 1'
#
loop_
_entity.id
_entity.type
_entity.pdbx_description
1 polymer ?
#
loop_
_entity_poly.entity_id
_entity_poly.type
_entity_poly.pdbx_seq_one_letter_code
_entity_poly.pdbx_strand_id
1 'polypeptide(L)'
;MVKETYFEQVSKRGDKAQLAEIANQAPGVQNVARSHEQHLQTLKVVKDALSKRGIQFEEVREIADFTGKLDEIDLIVSVGGDGTFLRVSHEVIGKTPVLGVNSAPITSFGHFCRTDCNGFLRTLDAIIDGTITPIRLLRLELTLNGVPLPELVLNEVLVAHAHPAGTSRYQIEVDGEQAEHKGSGLLIAAPSGSTGFLRSEGGAVLPITARAFSYLKRAPFLGLFERGRLLRGSVAEGGRIAITSNMQAGKLFVDGEHIEYDFPRGARLEVRVAGADLVAYVHPGCHSPYQMEATLLRLPLPRFISAPLAAVFTRISKQLSCIGENR
;
A
#
# COMPACT_ATOMS: atom_id res chain seq x y z
N MET A 1 -7.40 -0.29 -16.53
CA MET A 1 -8.08 0.76 -15.72
C MET A 1 -7.29 2.06 -15.83
N VAL A 2 -7.96 3.16 -16.14
CA VAL A 2 -7.34 4.48 -16.35
C VAL A 2 -7.87 5.48 -15.34
N LYS A 3 -6.96 6.13 -14.62
CA LYS A 3 -7.28 7.21 -13.68
C LYS A 3 -8.15 8.26 -14.36
N GLU A 4 -9.17 8.72 -13.65
CA GLU A 4 -9.81 9.99 -13.96
C GLU A 4 -8.98 11.15 -13.38
N THR A 5 -8.56 12.06 -14.23
CA THR A 5 -7.75 13.20 -13.83
C THR A 5 -8.61 14.26 -13.12
N TYR A 6 -7.96 15.11 -12.32
CA TYR A 6 -8.66 16.24 -11.68
C TYR A 6 -9.35 17.13 -12.71
N PHE A 7 -8.70 17.38 -13.86
CA PHE A 7 -9.28 18.15 -14.95
C PHE A 7 -10.60 17.54 -15.47
N GLU A 8 -10.63 16.23 -15.70
CA GLU A 8 -11.83 15.51 -16.12
C GLU A 8 -12.92 15.57 -15.03
N GLN A 9 -12.55 15.42 -13.75
CA GLN A 9 -13.48 15.51 -12.62
C GLN A 9 -14.14 16.89 -12.51
N VAL A 10 -13.34 17.95 -12.56
CA VAL A 10 -13.82 19.34 -12.49
C VAL A 10 -14.69 19.66 -13.70
N SER A 11 -14.28 19.21 -14.90
CA SER A 11 -15.06 19.38 -16.12
C SER A 11 -16.42 18.70 -16.03
N LYS A 12 -16.48 17.47 -15.50
CA LYS A 12 -17.74 16.73 -15.29
C LYS A 12 -18.65 17.40 -14.25
N ARG A 13 -18.09 17.98 -13.19
CA ARG A 13 -18.85 18.71 -12.16
C ARG A 13 -19.35 20.08 -12.66
N GLY A 14 -18.75 20.62 -13.72
CA GLY A 14 -19.10 21.93 -14.26
C GLY A 14 -18.67 23.10 -13.37
N ASP A 15 -17.64 22.93 -12.55
CA ASP A 15 -17.14 23.99 -11.66
C ASP A 15 -16.35 25.05 -12.45
N LYS A 16 -17.06 26.10 -12.85
CA LYS A 16 -16.51 27.20 -13.67
C LYS A 16 -15.36 27.95 -12.99
N ALA A 17 -15.33 28.02 -11.65
CA ALA A 17 -14.29 28.72 -10.92
C ALA A 17 -12.96 27.95 -11.03
N GLN A 18 -13.02 26.65 -10.76
CA GLN A 18 -11.85 25.78 -10.88
C GLN A 18 -11.38 25.63 -12.33
N LEU A 19 -12.30 25.57 -13.31
CA LEU A 19 -11.92 25.58 -14.73
C LEU A 19 -11.21 26.87 -15.13
N ALA A 20 -11.65 28.03 -14.62
CA ALA A 20 -11.00 29.30 -14.86
C ALA A 20 -9.61 29.37 -14.23
N GLU A 21 -9.42 28.83 -13.01
CA GLU A 21 -8.10 28.73 -12.39
C GLU A 21 -7.13 27.90 -13.23
N ILE A 22 -7.59 26.75 -13.75
CA ILE A 22 -6.79 25.88 -14.61
C ILE A 22 -6.43 26.60 -15.92
N ALA A 23 -7.40 27.23 -16.57
CA ALA A 23 -7.18 27.99 -17.80
C ALA A 23 -6.17 29.12 -17.61
N ASN A 24 -6.19 29.78 -16.45
CA ASN A 24 -5.29 30.88 -16.11
C ASN A 24 -3.96 30.42 -15.51
N GLN A 25 -3.69 29.11 -15.44
CA GLN A 25 -2.47 28.53 -14.86
C GLN A 25 -2.13 29.09 -13.47
N ALA A 26 -3.15 29.26 -12.62
CA ALA A 26 -2.95 29.80 -11.28
C ALA A 26 -1.91 28.97 -10.50
N PRO A 27 -1.12 29.58 -9.59
CA PRO A 27 0.01 28.89 -8.93
C PRO A 27 -0.35 27.56 -8.24
N GLY A 28 -1.60 27.39 -7.78
CA GLY A 28 -2.09 26.15 -7.14
C GLY A 28 -2.46 25.01 -8.09
N VAL A 29 -2.64 25.27 -9.40
CA VAL A 29 -3.14 24.28 -10.38
C VAL A 29 -2.11 23.90 -11.45
N GLN A 30 -0.93 24.53 -11.49
CA GLN A 30 0.12 24.21 -12.46
C GLN A 30 0.57 22.75 -12.39
N ASN A 31 0.72 22.21 -11.19
CA ASN A 31 1.05 20.79 -10.98
C ASN A 31 -0.06 19.87 -11.48
N VAL A 32 -1.32 20.31 -11.36
CA VAL A 32 -2.48 19.55 -11.79
C VAL A 32 -2.58 19.50 -13.31
N ALA A 33 -2.39 20.65 -13.98
CA ALA A 33 -2.35 20.72 -15.44
C ALA A 33 -1.19 19.88 -16.00
N ARG A 34 0.01 20.02 -15.44
CA ARG A 34 1.18 19.21 -15.82
C ARG A 34 0.91 17.71 -15.62
N SER A 35 0.35 17.32 -14.48
CA SER A 35 0.00 15.92 -14.20
C SER A 35 -1.03 15.37 -15.21
N HIS A 36 -2.00 16.19 -15.63
CA HIS A 36 -2.99 15.83 -16.64
C HIS A 36 -2.34 15.60 -18.02
N GLU A 37 -1.48 16.52 -18.48
CA GLU A 37 -0.77 16.37 -19.76
C GLU A 37 0.11 15.11 -19.77
N GLN A 38 0.88 14.89 -18.69
CA GLN A 38 1.68 13.68 -18.54
C GLN A 38 0.83 12.41 -18.56
N HIS A 39 -0.33 12.46 -17.92
CA HIS A 39 -1.26 11.33 -17.89
C HIS A 39 -1.74 10.98 -19.31
N LEU A 40 -2.18 11.97 -20.08
CA LEU A 40 -2.61 11.77 -21.47
C LEU A 40 -1.47 11.23 -22.35
N GLN A 41 -0.26 11.77 -22.20
CA GLN A 41 0.91 11.28 -22.93
C GLN A 41 1.22 9.82 -22.57
N THR A 42 1.19 9.48 -21.29
CA THR A 42 1.45 8.11 -20.82
C THR A 42 0.39 7.15 -21.34
N LEU A 43 -0.88 7.52 -21.25
CA LEU A 43 -1.99 6.72 -21.76
C LEU A 43 -1.84 6.44 -23.26
N LYS A 44 -1.47 7.46 -24.05
CA LYS A 44 -1.18 7.29 -25.47
C LYS A 44 -0.05 6.29 -25.71
N VAL A 45 1.07 6.40 -24.99
CA VAL A 45 2.20 5.47 -25.12
C VAL A 45 1.79 4.04 -24.79
N VAL A 46 1.00 3.84 -23.72
CA VAL A 46 0.48 2.53 -23.33
C VAL A 46 -0.37 1.92 -24.45
N LYS A 47 -1.36 2.68 -24.95
CA LYS A 47 -2.28 2.23 -26.00
C LYS A 47 -1.55 1.92 -27.32
N ASP A 48 -0.60 2.77 -27.69
CA ASP A 48 0.21 2.57 -28.91
C ASP A 48 1.08 1.32 -28.79
N ALA A 49 1.68 1.07 -27.62
CA ALA A 49 2.53 -0.08 -27.37
C ALA A 49 1.76 -1.41 -27.42
N LEU A 50 0.54 -1.43 -26.85
CA LEU A 50 -0.38 -2.58 -26.91
C LEU A 50 -0.84 -2.85 -28.35
N SER A 51 -1.34 -1.81 -29.03
CA SER A 51 -1.83 -1.90 -30.42
C SER A 51 -0.74 -2.41 -31.38
N LYS A 52 0.49 -1.89 -31.28
CA LYS A 52 1.61 -2.30 -32.14
C LYS A 52 2.02 -3.77 -31.95
N ARG A 53 1.69 -4.38 -30.82
CA ARG A 53 1.92 -5.81 -30.53
C ARG A 53 0.72 -6.69 -30.87
N GLY A 54 -0.37 -6.11 -31.39
CA GLY A 54 -1.61 -6.84 -31.65
C GLY A 54 -2.32 -7.31 -30.38
N ILE A 55 -2.01 -6.73 -29.22
CA ILE A 55 -2.63 -7.07 -27.95
C ILE A 55 -4.01 -6.42 -27.90
N GLN A 56 -5.05 -7.23 -27.71
CA GLN A 56 -6.41 -6.74 -27.50
C GLN A 56 -6.51 -6.13 -26.10
N PHE A 57 -7.14 -4.97 -25.98
CA PHE A 57 -7.34 -4.31 -24.70
C PHE A 57 -8.66 -3.55 -24.65
N GLU A 58 -9.21 -3.43 -23.44
CA GLU A 58 -10.37 -2.60 -23.14
C GLU A 58 -9.96 -1.51 -22.15
N GLU A 59 -10.34 -0.27 -22.44
CA GLU A 59 -10.11 0.87 -21.56
C GLU A 59 -11.33 1.12 -20.69
N VAL A 60 -11.18 0.90 -19.38
CA VAL A 60 -12.22 1.15 -18.39
C VAL A 60 -11.76 2.17 -17.34
N ARG A 61 -12.71 2.90 -16.77
CA ARG A 61 -12.45 3.88 -15.68
C ARG A 61 -12.55 3.21 -14.32
N GLU A 62 -13.58 2.40 -14.12
CA GLU A 62 -13.71 1.50 -12.97
C GLU A 62 -13.69 0.04 -13.44
N ILE A 63 -13.22 -0.88 -12.59
CA ILE A 63 -13.25 -2.31 -12.92
C ILE A 63 -14.67 -2.81 -13.10
N ALA A 64 -15.64 -2.24 -12.36
CA ALA A 64 -17.07 -2.53 -12.51
C ALA A 64 -17.63 -2.24 -13.91
N ASP A 65 -16.97 -1.39 -14.71
CA ASP A 65 -17.39 -1.10 -16.09
C ASP A 65 -16.99 -2.21 -17.08
N PHE A 66 -16.06 -3.09 -16.69
CA PHE A 66 -15.61 -4.19 -17.53
C PHE A 66 -16.65 -5.30 -17.58
N THR A 67 -17.12 -5.63 -18.79
CA THR A 67 -18.21 -6.61 -18.97
C THR A 67 -17.75 -8.07 -19.04
N GLY A 68 -16.44 -8.29 -19.19
CA GLY A 68 -15.85 -9.63 -19.21
C GLY A 68 -15.56 -10.18 -17.81
N LYS A 69 -15.00 -11.40 -17.75
CA LYS A 69 -14.55 -11.98 -16.49
C LYS A 69 -13.09 -11.65 -16.25
N LEU A 70 -12.76 -11.14 -15.07
CA LEU A 70 -11.38 -10.79 -14.72
C LEU A 70 -10.42 -11.99 -14.78
N ASP A 71 -10.90 -13.20 -14.47
CA ASP A 71 -10.11 -14.43 -14.54
C ASP A 71 -9.80 -14.89 -15.98
N GLU A 72 -10.44 -14.29 -16.99
CA GLU A 72 -10.17 -14.54 -18.42
C GLU A 72 -9.19 -13.50 -19.01
N ILE A 73 -8.72 -12.55 -18.20
CA ILE A 73 -7.77 -11.50 -18.60
C ILE A 73 -6.34 -11.90 -18.25
N ASP A 74 -5.40 -11.71 -19.18
CA ASP A 74 -3.98 -12.04 -18.98
C ASP A 74 -3.24 -11.02 -18.10
N LEU A 75 -3.64 -9.74 -18.15
CA LEU A 75 -2.98 -8.64 -17.47
C LEU A 75 -3.92 -7.46 -17.26
N ILE A 76 -3.99 -6.96 -16.03
CA ILE A 76 -4.63 -5.67 -15.75
C ILE A 76 -3.57 -4.58 -15.71
N VAL A 77 -3.69 -3.59 -16.59
CA VAL A 77 -2.82 -2.41 -16.58
C VAL A 77 -3.54 -1.25 -15.88
N SER A 78 -2.98 -0.80 -14.76
CA SER A 78 -3.42 0.38 -14.00
C SER A 78 -2.61 1.60 -14.46
N VAL A 79 -3.24 2.53 -15.19
CA VAL A 79 -2.59 3.76 -15.66
C VAL A 79 -3.00 4.92 -14.77
N GLY A 80 -2.11 5.35 -13.88
CA GLY A 80 -2.43 6.33 -12.84
C GLY A 80 -1.29 6.50 -11.84
N GLY A 81 -1.63 6.60 -10.56
CA GLY A 81 -0.65 6.51 -9.46
C GLY A 81 -1.03 5.38 -8.50
N ASP A 82 -0.47 5.40 -7.30
CA ASP A 82 -0.73 4.39 -6.27
C ASP A 82 -2.22 4.30 -5.91
N GLY A 83 -2.93 5.42 -5.81
CA GLY A 83 -4.37 5.41 -5.55
C GLY A 83 -5.18 4.68 -6.62
N THR A 84 -4.76 4.74 -7.89
CA THR A 84 -5.42 3.98 -8.97
C THR A 84 -5.10 2.49 -8.85
N PHE A 85 -3.85 2.16 -8.49
CA PHE A 85 -3.44 0.77 -8.25
C PHE A 85 -4.21 0.15 -7.07
N LEU A 86 -4.37 0.89 -5.97
CA LEU A 86 -5.12 0.43 -4.80
C LEU A 86 -6.60 0.17 -5.13
N ARG A 87 -7.23 1.07 -5.91
CA ARG A 87 -8.60 0.82 -6.41
C ARG A 87 -8.71 -0.48 -7.19
N VAL A 88 -7.77 -0.74 -8.13
CA VAL A 88 -7.71 -2.04 -8.82
C VAL A 88 -7.57 -3.19 -7.82
N SER A 89 -6.72 -3.04 -6.80
CA SER A 89 -6.44 -4.11 -5.84
C SER A 89 -7.64 -4.54 -4.99
N HIS A 90 -8.61 -3.66 -4.76
CA HIS A 90 -9.83 -3.99 -4.02
C HIS A 90 -10.80 -4.84 -4.85
N GLU A 91 -10.79 -4.67 -6.17
CA GLU A 91 -11.71 -5.34 -7.10
C GLU A 91 -11.16 -6.69 -7.62
N VAL A 92 -9.85 -6.92 -7.49
CA VAL A 92 -9.18 -8.11 -8.01
C VAL A 92 -8.97 -9.15 -6.90
N ILE A 93 -9.74 -10.24 -6.92
CA ILE A 93 -9.62 -11.37 -5.99
C ILE A 93 -8.95 -12.60 -6.67
N GLY A 94 -8.81 -12.58 -7.99
CA GLY A 94 -8.27 -13.66 -8.81
C GLY A 94 -6.76 -13.67 -8.98
N LYS A 95 -6.29 -14.51 -9.93
CA LYS A 95 -4.86 -14.69 -10.24
C LYS A 95 -4.33 -13.70 -11.26
N THR A 96 -5.21 -12.90 -11.85
CA THR A 96 -4.87 -11.94 -12.90
C THR A 96 -3.87 -10.92 -12.38
N PRO A 97 -2.65 -10.86 -12.97
CA PRO A 97 -1.63 -9.97 -12.48
C PRO A 97 -1.98 -8.51 -12.76
N VAL A 98 -1.61 -7.63 -11.83
CA VAL A 98 -1.74 -6.18 -12.00
C VAL A 98 -0.37 -5.56 -12.31
N LEU A 99 -0.31 -4.73 -13.35
CA LEU A 99 0.84 -3.88 -13.68
C LEU A 99 0.47 -2.42 -13.45
N GLY A 100 1.15 -1.77 -12.50
CA GLY A 100 1.04 -0.33 -12.28
C GLY A 100 1.92 0.48 -13.23
N VAL A 101 1.32 1.46 -13.91
CA VAL A 101 2.01 2.45 -14.76
C VAL A 101 1.80 3.84 -14.16
N ASN A 102 2.89 4.46 -13.68
CA ASN A 102 2.87 5.81 -13.16
C ASN A 102 2.65 6.78 -14.33
N SER A 103 1.47 7.37 -14.40
CA SER A 103 1.07 8.25 -15.50
C SER A 103 1.57 9.69 -15.35
N ALA A 104 2.10 10.07 -14.19
CA ALA A 104 2.61 11.41 -13.94
C ALA A 104 3.88 11.37 -13.07
N PRO A 105 4.98 10.75 -13.54
CA PRO A 105 6.16 10.45 -12.74
C PRO A 105 6.95 11.68 -12.27
N ILE A 106 6.68 12.86 -12.83
CA ILE A 106 7.31 14.12 -12.36
C ILE A 106 6.62 14.62 -11.07
N THR A 107 5.31 14.39 -10.94
CA THR A 107 4.51 14.89 -9.82
C THR A 107 4.08 13.79 -8.85
N SER A 108 4.38 12.54 -9.15
CA SER A 108 3.98 11.37 -8.36
C SER A 108 5.09 10.33 -8.30
N PHE A 109 5.28 9.71 -7.14
CA PHE A 109 6.29 8.68 -6.94
C PHE A 109 5.89 7.34 -7.59
N GLY A 110 4.68 6.84 -7.32
CA GLY A 110 4.19 5.56 -7.87
C GLY A 110 4.90 4.34 -7.26
N HIS A 111 4.76 4.15 -5.94
CA HIS A 111 5.35 3.02 -5.21
C HIS A 111 4.96 1.65 -5.77
N PHE A 112 3.69 1.46 -6.12
CA PHE A 112 3.16 0.24 -6.72
C PHE A 112 3.35 0.21 -8.24
N CYS A 113 3.76 1.33 -8.85
CA CYS A 113 3.96 1.42 -10.29
C CYS A 113 5.35 0.89 -10.66
N ARG A 114 5.39 -0.21 -11.41
CA ARG A 114 6.64 -0.82 -11.90
C ARG A 114 7.31 0.01 -13.00
N THR A 115 6.53 0.80 -13.72
CA THR A 115 6.99 1.55 -14.89
C THR A 115 6.24 2.86 -15.03
N ASP A 116 6.74 3.73 -15.90
CA ASP A 116 6.11 4.96 -16.37
C ASP A 116 6.05 4.97 -17.91
N CYS A 117 5.75 6.13 -18.51
CA CYS A 117 5.74 6.31 -19.97
C CYS A 117 7.06 5.95 -20.67
N ASN A 118 8.21 6.15 -20.02
CA ASN A 118 9.53 5.92 -20.62
C ASN A 118 9.93 4.44 -20.55
N GLY A 119 9.48 3.75 -19.50
CA GLY A 119 9.79 2.33 -19.27
C GLY A 119 8.76 1.35 -19.80
N PHE A 120 7.55 1.79 -20.15
CA PHE A 120 6.41 0.89 -20.35
C PHE A 120 6.68 -0.16 -21.42
N LEU A 121 7.21 0.27 -22.57
CA LEU A 121 7.51 -0.63 -23.69
C LEU A 121 8.46 -1.77 -23.28
N ARG A 122 9.59 -1.42 -22.64
CA ARG A 122 10.57 -2.41 -22.19
C ARG A 122 10.00 -3.34 -21.12
N THR A 123 9.17 -2.80 -20.23
CA THR A 123 8.51 -3.58 -19.17
C THR A 123 7.52 -4.57 -19.77
N LEU A 124 6.72 -4.13 -20.75
CA LEU A 124 5.77 -4.97 -21.45
C LEU A 124 6.47 -6.10 -22.22
N ASP A 125 7.53 -5.78 -22.97
CA ASP A 125 8.34 -6.80 -23.66
C ASP A 125 8.94 -7.80 -22.68
N ALA A 126 9.48 -7.32 -21.56
CA ALA A 126 10.02 -8.17 -20.52
C ALA A 126 8.97 -9.12 -19.89
N ILE A 127 7.71 -8.69 -19.79
CA ILE A 127 6.59 -9.52 -19.32
C ILE A 127 6.25 -10.58 -20.37
N ILE A 128 6.12 -10.18 -21.63
CA ILE A 128 5.78 -11.08 -22.74
C ILE A 128 6.84 -12.17 -22.90
N ASP A 129 8.12 -11.79 -22.80
CA ASP A 129 9.25 -12.72 -22.89
C ASP A 129 9.45 -13.55 -21.61
N GLY A 130 8.67 -13.30 -20.55
CA GLY A 130 8.77 -14.01 -19.26
C GLY A 130 10.03 -13.68 -18.45
N THR A 131 10.79 -12.65 -18.83
CA THR A 131 12.02 -12.24 -18.13
C THR A 131 11.74 -11.54 -16.80
N ILE A 132 10.55 -10.94 -16.66
CA ILE A 132 10.03 -10.50 -15.36
C ILE A 132 8.77 -11.28 -15.03
N THR A 133 8.67 -11.73 -13.79
CA THR A 133 7.53 -12.46 -13.27
C THR A 133 6.81 -11.62 -12.21
N PRO A 134 5.48 -11.75 -12.08
CA PRO A 134 4.77 -11.05 -11.01
C PRO A 134 5.10 -11.70 -9.66
N ILE A 135 4.91 -10.94 -8.58
CA ILE A 135 5.04 -11.42 -7.22
C ILE A 135 3.69 -11.41 -6.51
N ARG A 136 3.58 -12.16 -5.40
CA ARG A 136 2.40 -12.17 -4.55
C ARG A 136 2.55 -11.13 -3.44
N LEU A 137 1.59 -10.22 -3.36
CA LEU A 137 1.49 -9.20 -2.34
C LEU A 137 0.46 -9.64 -1.30
N LEU A 138 0.91 -9.71 -0.05
CA LEU A 138 0.06 -10.04 1.08
C LEU A 138 -0.99 -8.94 1.28
N ARG A 139 -2.25 -9.34 1.43
CA ARG A 139 -3.34 -8.44 1.81
C ARG A 139 -3.89 -8.79 3.19
N LEU A 140 -4.48 -7.83 3.87
CA LEU A 140 -5.19 -8.05 5.12
C LEU A 140 -6.70 -8.11 4.87
N GLU A 141 -7.38 -8.99 5.58
CA GLU A 141 -8.83 -9.02 5.66
C GLU A 141 -9.28 -8.39 6.98
N LEU A 142 -10.41 -7.69 6.93
CA LEU A 142 -11.01 -7.02 8.06
C LEU A 142 -12.36 -7.66 8.38
N THR A 143 -12.61 -7.95 9.65
CA THR A 143 -13.92 -8.39 10.13
C THR A 143 -14.42 -7.39 11.17
N LEU A 144 -15.50 -6.68 10.84
CA LEU A 144 -16.14 -5.69 11.71
C LEU A 144 -17.40 -6.29 12.34
N ASN A 145 -17.43 -6.38 13.67
CA ASN A 145 -18.54 -6.95 14.44
C ASN A 145 -18.93 -8.37 13.99
N GLY A 146 -17.96 -9.18 13.58
CA GLY A 146 -18.17 -10.54 13.08
C GLY A 146 -18.57 -10.61 11.60
N VAL A 147 -18.68 -9.47 10.90
CA VAL A 147 -18.99 -9.40 9.47
C VAL A 147 -17.71 -9.07 8.69
N PRO A 148 -17.28 -9.91 7.73
CA PRO A 148 -16.17 -9.59 6.84
C PRO A 148 -16.47 -8.33 6.02
N LEU A 149 -15.52 -7.41 5.96
CA LEU A 149 -15.56 -6.27 5.05
C LEU A 149 -15.12 -6.73 3.64
N PRO A 150 -15.70 -6.16 2.57
CA PRO A 150 -15.41 -6.59 1.22
C PRO A 150 -13.98 -6.21 0.76
N GLU A 151 -13.42 -5.11 1.26
CA GLU A 151 -12.11 -4.65 0.82
C GLU A 151 -10.97 -5.39 1.52
N LEU A 152 -10.04 -5.91 0.71
CA LEU A 152 -8.77 -6.42 1.18
C LEU A 152 -7.74 -5.29 1.19
N VAL A 153 -7.09 -5.10 2.35
CA VAL A 153 -6.13 -4.02 2.62
C VAL A 153 -4.78 -4.38 2.02
N LEU A 154 -4.27 -3.55 1.11
CA LEU A 154 -2.94 -3.69 0.52
C LEU A 154 -1.94 -2.67 1.09
N ASN A 155 -2.41 -1.54 1.60
CA ASN A 155 -1.58 -0.50 2.21
C ASN A 155 -1.71 -0.56 3.74
N GLU A 156 -2.72 0.09 4.33
CA GLU A 156 -2.98 0.07 5.75
C GLU A 156 -4.44 0.32 6.12
N VAL A 157 -4.82 -0.11 7.32
CA VAL A 157 -6.02 0.36 8.00
C VAL A 157 -5.63 1.30 9.14
N LEU A 158 -6.22 2.48 9.17
CA LEU A 158 -6.15 3.43 10.29
C LEU A 158 -7.39 3.29 11.16
N VAL A 159 -7.20 2.95 12.43
CA VAL A 159 -8.23 3.05 13.47
C VAL A 159 -8.03 4.37 14.22
N ALA A 160 -8.99 5.29 14.10
CA ALA A 160 -8.87 6.59 14.74
C ALA A 160 -10.23 7.19 15.13
N HIS A 161 -10.20 8.26 15.91
CA HIS A 161 -11.34 9.14 16.08
C HIS A 161 -11.65 9.87 14.77
N ALA A 162 -12.94 10.02 14.42
CA ALA A 162 -13.37 10.66 13.18
C ALA A 162 -12.89 12.11 13.03
N HIS A 163 -12.93 12.86 14.14
CA HIS A 163 -12.38 14.21 14.19
C HIS A 163 -10.88 14.16 14.53
N PRO A 164 -9.99 14.84 13.77
CA PRO A 164 -8.54 14.84 14.01
C PRO A 164 -8.08 15.44 15.35
N ALA A 165 -8.94 16.21 16.02
CA ALA A 165 -8.70 16.76 17.36
C ALA A 165 -9.25 15.85 18.47
N GLY A 166 -9.96 14.78 18.11
CA GLY A 166 -10.49 13.81 19.06
C GLY A 166 -9.45 12.77 19.44
N THR A 167 -9.52 12.30 20.68
CA THR A 167 -8.62 11.26 21.17
C THR A 167 -9.12 9.88 20.82
N SER A 168 -8.28 9.10 20.15
CA SER A 168 -8.54 7.70 19.86
C SER A 168 -8.37 6.86 21.13
N ARG A 169 -9.37 6.04 21.46
CA ARG A 169 -9.41 5.16 22.65
C ARG A 169 -9.91 3.79 22.29
N TYR A 170 -9.12 2.76 22.56
CA TYR A 170 -9.46 1.39 22.20
C TYR A 170 -8.68 0.39 23.05
N GLN A 171 -9.20 -0.82 23.16
CA GLN A 171 -8.45 -1.98 23.63
C GLN A 171 -7.88 -2.71 22.41
N ILE A 172 -6.61 -3.10 22.47
CA ILE A 172 -5.96 -3.93 21.44
C ILE A 172 -5.59 -5.27 22.06
N GLU A 173 -5.74 -6.34 21.27
CA GLU A 173 -5.23 -7.68 21.54
C GLU A 173 -4.35 -8.11 20.38
N VAL A 174 -3.11 -8.53 20.66
CA VAL A 174 -2.18 -9.11 19.70
C VAL A 174 -1.66 -10.42 20.27
N ASP A 175 -1.91 -11.52 19.57
CA ASP A 175 -1.45 -12.87 19.96
C ASP A 175 -1.69 -13.22 21.45
N GLY A 176 -2.86 -12.82 21.98
CA GLY A 176 -3.28 -13.08 23.36
C GLY A 176 -2.80 -12.05 24.39
N GLU A 177 -1.93 -11.12 24.03
CA GLU A 177 -1.55 -9.98 24.87
C GLU A 177 -2.55 -8.83 24.67
N GLN A 178 -3.03 -8.23 25.76
CA GLN A 178 -3.96 -7.10 25.71
C GLN A 178 -3.38 -5.81 26.31
N ALA A 179 -3.74 -4.67 25.70
CA ALA A 179 -3.44 -3.34 26.22
C ALA A 179 -4.59 -2.36 25.93
N GLU A 180 -4.81 -1.41 26.85
CA GLU A 180 -5.65 -0.25 26.58
C GLU A 180 -4.80 0.89 26.03
N HIS A 181 -5.28 1.50 24.95
CA HIS A 181 -4.57 2.54 24.22
C HIS A 181 -5.35 3.84 24.19
N LYS A 182 -4.62 4.94 24.42
CA LYS A 182 -5.03 6.31 24.14
C LYS A 182 -3.98 7.01 23.26
N GLY A 183 -4.42 7.73 22.23
CA GLY A 183 -3.52 8.46 21.32
C GLY A 183 -4.25 9.09 20.15
N SER A 184 -3.57 9.28 19.03
CA SER A 184 -4.20 9.76 17.78
C SER A 184 -4.74 8.62 16.91
N GLY A 185 -4.30 7.38 17.09
CA GLY A 185 -4.86 6.22 16.37
C GLY A 185 -4.00 4.97 16.44
N LEU A 186 -4.32 4.01 15.59
CA LEU A 186 -3.56 2.78 15.33
C LEU A 186 -3.42 2.59 13.82
N LEU A 187 -2.21 2.37 13.34
CA LEU A 187 -1.97 1.90 11.97
C LEU A 187 -1.72 0.41 12.02
N ILE A 188 -2.33 -0.31 11.08
CA ILE A 188 -2.04 -1.72 10.81
C ILE A 188 -1.80 -1.84 9.31
N ALA A 189 -0.57 -2.15 8.90
CA ALA A 189 -0.14 -2.11 7.51
C ALA A 189 0.30 -3.49 7.01
N ALA A 190 -0.11 -3.82 5.79
CA ALA A 190 0.46 -4.92 5.04
C ALA A 190 1.95 -4.65 4.73
N PRO A 191 2.75 -5.65 4.33
CA PRO A 191 4.14 -5.44 3.93
C PRO A 191 4.33 -4.32 2.91
N SER A 192 3.47 -4.30 1.88
CA SER A 192 3.45 -3.27 0.84
C SER A 192 3.23 -1.87 1.40
N GLY A 193 2.31 -1.70 2.34
CA GLY A 193 2.04 -0.39 2.96
C GLY A 193 2.96 0.00 4.10
N SER A 194 3.82 -0.92 4.56
CA SER A 194 4.78 -0.63 5.63
C SER A 194 5.76 0.50 5.29
N THR A 195 5.93 0.83 3.99
CA THR A 195 6.77 1.93 3.52
C THR A 195 6.05 3.28 3.40
N GLY A 196 4.72 3.30 3.52
CA GLY A 196 3.85 4.46 3.42
C GLY A 196 3.64 5.15 4.76
N PHE A 197 2.38 5.27 5.20
CA PHE A 197 2.04 6.03 6.40
C PHE A 197 2.68 5.44 7.67
N LEU A 198 2.72 4.12 7.78
CA LEU A 198 3.36 3.44 8.91
C LEU A 198 4.84 3.81 9.05
N ARG A 199 5.58 3.95 7.94
CA ARG A 199 6.98 4.40 7.97
C ARG A 199 7.11 5.86 8.39
N SER A 200 6.24 6.74 7.89
CA SER A 200 6.25 8.17 8.23
C SER A 200 6.10 8.41 9.73
N GLU A 201 5.41 7.51 10.42
CA GLU A 201 5.21 7.54 11.88
C GLU A 201 6.30 6.74 12.66
N GLY A 202 7.33 6.23 11.98
CA GLY A 202 8.44 5.50 12.61
C GLY A 202 8.17 4.02 12.89
N GLY A 203 7.22 3.42 12.18
CA GLY A 203 6.89 2.00 12.24
C GLY A 203 7.92 1.11 11.55
N ALA A 204 7.83 -0.20 11.81
CA ALA A 204 8.72 -1.20 11.22
C ALA A 204 8.36 -1.46 9.75
N VAL A 205 9.29 -1.12 8.85
CA VAL A 205 9.21 -1.45 7.42
C VAL A 205 9.50 -2.93 7.22
N LEU A 206 8.63 -3.63 6.52
CA LEU A 206 8.81 -5.03 6.14
C LEU A 206 9.23 -5.11 4.67
N PRO A 207 9.98 -6.17 4.28
CA PRO A 207 10.12 -6.50 2.87
C PRO A 207 8.74 -6.71 2.24
N ILE A 208 8.51 -6.23 1.01
CA ILE A 208 7.18 -6.31 0.36
C ILE A 208 6.68 -7.76 0.18
N THR A 209 7.60 -8.72 0.16
CA THR A 209 7.31 -10.17 0.07
C THR A 209 7.18 -10.85 1.44
N ALA A 210 7.27 -10.11 2.54
CA ALA A 210 7.18 -10.68 3.89
C ALA A 210 5.80 -11.32 4.13
N ARG A 211 5.79 -12.41 4.91
CA ARG A 211 4.58 -13.10 5.35
C ARG A 211 4.23 -12.72 6.80
N ALA A 212 4.08 -11.42 7.01
CA ALA A 212 3.76 -10.78 8.29
C ALA A 212 3.18 -9.40 8.03
N PHE A 213 2.54 -8.76 9.00
CA PHE A 213 2.05 -7.40 8.89
C PHE A 213 2.41 -6.58 10.14
N SER A 214 2.53 -5.27 9.99
CA SER A 214 3.04 -4.39 11.05
C SER A 214 1.91 -3.56 11.66
N TYR A 215 2.05 -3.19 12.93
CA TYR A 215 1.17 -2.22 13.57
C TYR A 215 1.95 -1.19 14.37
N LEU A 216 1.34 -0.01 14.55
CA LEU A 216 1.92 1.13 15.26
C LEU A 216 0.83 2.01 15.87
N LYS A 217 0.87 2.21 17.19
CA LYS A 217 0.08 3.20 17.92
C LYS A 217 0.62 4.60 17.59
N ARG A 218 -0.25 5.46 17.07
CA ARG A 218 0.09 6.85 16.70
C ARG A 218 -0.04 7.79 17.90
N ALA A 219 0.94 8.70 18.03
CA ALA A 219 1.05 9.71 19.09
C ALA A 219 0.56 9.20 20.46
N PRO A 220 1.24 8.19 21.04
CA PRO A 220 0.76 7.53 22.25
C PRO A 220 0.72 8.50 23.43
N PHE A 221 -0.40 8.53 24.15
CA PHE A 221 -0.47 9.22 25.43
C PHE A 221 0.09 8.31 26.53
N LEU A 222 1.34 8.50 26.92
CA LEU A 222 1.99 7.70 27.97
C LEU A 222 1.72 8.31 29.35
N GLY A 223 0.57 8.01 29.93
CA GLY A 223 0.24 8.38 31.31
C GLY A 223 0.96 7.52 32.35
N LEU A 224 0.90 7.93 33.63
CA LEU A 224 1.52 7.23 34.79
C LEU A 224 1.17 5.74 34.91
N PHE A 225 0.05 5.29 34.32
CA PHE A 225 -0.45 3.92 34.39
C PHE A 225 -0.48 3.18 33.03
N GLU A 226 -0.19 3.86 31.91
CA GLU A 226 -0.10 3.19 30.60
C GLU A 226 1.31 2.57 30.45
N ARG A 227 1.40 1.24 30.49
CA ARG A 227 2.68 0.50 30.54
C ARG A 227 3.46 0.45 29.22
N GLY A 228 3.15 1.31 28.23
CA GLY A 228 3.88 1.33 26.95
C GLY A 228 3.95 -0.03 26.23
N ARG A 229 2.95 -0.88 26.43
CA ARG A 229 2.85 -2.21 25.80
C ARG A 229 2.17 -2.09 24.45
N LEU A 230 2.47 -3.03 23.54
CA LEU A 230 1.86 -3.12 22.21
C LEU A 230 1.88 -1.79 21.43
N LEU A 231 2.90 -0.95 21.63
CA LEU A 231 2.99 0.34 20.92
C LEU A 231 3.32 0.15 19.44
N ARG A 232 4.07 -0.89 19.11
CA ARG A 232 4.41 -1.28 17.75
C ARG A 232 4.87 -2.72 17.71
N GLY A 233 4.75 -3.36 16.56
CA GLY A 233 5.22 -4.71 16.36
C GLY A 233 4.88 -5.22 14.98
N SER A 234 5.16 -6.50 14.77
CA SER A 234 4.74 -7.23 13.59
C SER A 234 4.08 -8.54 14.02
N VAL A 235 3.08 -8.96 13.26
CA VAL A 235 2.28 -10.16 13.50
C VAL A 235 2.54 -11.11 12.33
N ALA A 236 2.85 -12.37 12.64
CA ALA A 236 3.10 -13.39 11.63
C ALA A 236 1.81 -13.72 10.85
N GLU A 237 1.94 -14.36 9.68
CA GLU A 237 0.81 -14.68 8.79
C GLU A 237 -0.37 -15.39 9.48
N GLY A 238 -0.11 -16.30 10.42
CA GLY A 238 -1.16 -17.01 11.17
C GLY A 238 -1.72 -16.25 12.39
N GLY A 239 -1.15 -15.10 12.73
CA GLY A 239 -1.54 -14.28 13.88
C GLY A 239 -2.76 -13.40 13.61
N ARG A 240 -3.18 -12.66 14.63
CA ARG A 240 -4.32 -11.73 14.52
C ARG A 240 -4.13 -10.50 15.40
N ILE A 241 -4.74 -9.39 14.99
CA ILE A 241 -4.97 -8.23 15.86
C ILE A 241 -6.48 -8.08 16.05
N ALA A 242 -6.94 -7.97 17.29
CA ALA A 242 -8.32 -7.58 17.60
C ALA A 242 -8.34 -6.22 18.29
N ILE A 243 -9.31 -5.38 17.93
CA ILE A 243 -9.47 -4.03 18.46
C ILE A 243 -10.91 -3.87 18.92
N THR A 244 -11.12 -3.36 20.13
CA THR A 244 -12.44 -2.97 20.63
C THR A 244 -12.47 -1.46 20.88
N SER A 245 -13.39 -0.78 20.21
CA SER A 245 -13.52 0.68 20.27
C SER A 245 -14.07 1.14 21.62
N ASN A 246 -13.44 2.17 22.20
CA ASN A 246 -14.00 2.94 23.31
C ASN A 246 -14.34 4.39 22.89
N MET A 247 -14.39 4.66 21.58
CA MET A 247 -14.68 5.98 20.99
C MET A 247 -16.17 6.07 20.65
N GLN A 248 -16.83 7.20 20.94
CA GLN A 248 -18.20 7.40 20.44
C GLN A 248 -18.22 7.59 18.93
N ALA A 249 -17.30 8.39 18.39
CA ALA A 249 -17.14 8.67 16.97
C ALA A 249 -15.83 8.09 16.43
N GLY A 250 -15.60 6.78 16.60
CA GLY A 250 -14.48 6.09 15.97
C GLY A 250 -14.75 5.83 14.48
N LYS A 251 -13.70 5.79 13.68
CA LYS A 251 -13.70 5.46 12.25
C LYS A 251 -12.56 4.48 11.94
N LEU A 252 -12.79 3.65 10.94
CA LEU A 252 -11.76 2.92 10.21
C LEU A 252 -11.55 3.62 8.87
N PHE A 253 -10.30 3.72 8.41
CA PHE A 253 -9.96 4.18 7.07
C PHE A 253 -9.09 3.12 6.41
N VAL A 254 -9.53 2.60 5.27
CA VAL A 254 -8.88 1.48 4.55
C VAL A 254 -8.18 2.02 3.32
N ASP A 255 -6.87 1.79 3.23
CA ASP A 255 -6.00 2.15 2.10
C ASP A 255 -6.07 3.63 1.68
N GLY A 256 -6.41 4.51 2.62
CA GLY A 256 -6.52 5.95 2.42
C GLY A 256 -7.84 6.50 2.97
N GLU A 257 -8.25 7.67 2.49
CA GLU A 257 -9.42 8.40 3.00
C GLU A 257 -10.75 8.01 2.35
N HIS A 258 -10.73 7.17 1.30
CA HIS A 258 -11.90 6.96 0.44
C HIS A 258 -12.82 5.82 0.90
N ILE A 259 -12.30 4.86 1.67
CA ILE A 259 -13.06 3.73 2.21
C ILE A 259 -13.08 3.88 3.72
N GLU A 260 -14.25 4.19 4.27
CA GLU A 260 -14.43 4.43 5.69
C GLU A 260 -15.58 3.62 6.30
N TYR A 261 -15.39 3.20 7.54
CA TYR A 261 -16.40 2.48 8.31
C TYR A 261 -16.54 3.11 9.69
N ASP A 262 -17.78 3.20 10.17
CA ASP A 262 -18.02 3.64 11.54
C ASP A 262 -17.52 2.59 12.53
N PHE A 263 -16.81 3.06 13.55
CA PHE A 263 -16.23 2.24 14.61
C PHE A 263 -16.61 2.79 16.00
N PRO A 264 -17.92 2.87 16.30
CA PRO A 264 -18.42 3.44 17.54
C PRO A 264 -18.10 2.55 18.75
N ARG A 265 -18.40 3.04 19.95
CA ARG A 265 -18.06 2.37 21.20
C ARG A 265 -18.66 0.96 21.23
N GLY A 266 -17.82 -0.01 21.59
CA GLY A 266 -18.19 -1.42 21.64
C GLY A 266 -18.01 -2.16 20.31
N ALA A 267 -17.80 -1.45 19.19
CA ALA A 267 -17.48 -2.10 17.93
C ALA A 267 -16.15 -2.86 18.03
N ARG A 268 -16.07 -4.01 17.36
CA ARG A 268 -14.91 -4.91 17.36
C ARG A 268 -14.40 -5.12 15.94
N LEU A 269 -13.13 -4.84 15.72
CA LEU A 269 -12.41 -5.09 14.46
C LEU A 269 -11.44 -6.25 14.69
N GLU A 270 -11.45 -7.24 13.81
CA GLU A 270 -10.40 -8.25 13.72
C GLU A 270 -9.65 -8.10 12.38
N VAL A 271 -8.32 -8.16 12.46
CA VAL A 271 -7.42 -8.04 11.31
C VAL A 271 -6.55 -9.29 11.23
N ARG A 272 -6.56 -9.92 10.05
CA ARG A 272 -5.81 -11.13 9.73
C ARG A 272 -5.21 -11.01 8.33
N VAL A 273 -4.27 -11.89 8.02
CA VAL A 273 -3.84 -12.07 6.63
C VAL A 273 -4.96 -12.72 5.83
N ALA A 274 -5.28 -12.14 4.68
CA ALA A 274 -6.27 -12.68 3.77
C ALA A 274 -5.74 -13.93 3.06
N GLY A 275 -6.64 -14.89 2.79
CA GLY A 275 -6.33 -16.06 1.94
C GLY A 275 -6.15 -15.74 0.44
N ALA A 276 -6.22 -14.46 0.06
CA ALA A 276 -6.17 -13.99 -1.32
C ALA A 276 -5.10 -12.90 -1.48
N ASP A 277 -3.88 -13.30 -1.83
CA ASP A 277 -2.82 -12.35 -2.20
C ASP A 277 -3.14 -11.67 -3.54
N LEU A 278 -2.66 -10.44 -3.73
CA LEU A 278 -2.68 -9.79 -5.03
C LEU A 278 -1.46 -10.24 -5.84
N VAL A 279 -1.66 -10.70 -7.07
CA VAL A 279 -0.56 -10.97 -8.00
C VAL A 279 -0.23 -9.67 -8.74
N ALA A 280 1.02 -9.20 -8.67
CA ALA A 280 1.38 -7.92 -9.26
C ALA A 280 2.82 -7.87 -9.78
N TYR A 281 3.01 -7.15 -10.89
CA TYR A 281 4.32 -6.71 -11.34
C TYR A 281 4.69 -5.45 -10.57
N VAL A 282 5.46 -5.61 -9.51
CA VAL A 282 6.05 -4.51 -8.71
C VAL A 282 7.54 -4.78 -8.49
N HIS A 283 8.30 -3.76 -8.06
CA HIS A 283 9.73 -3.95 -7.81
C HIS A 283 9.97 -4.66 -6.45
N PRO A 284 10.62 -5.84 -6.39
CA PRO A 284 10.80 -6.55 -5.12
C PRO A 284 11.62 -5.78 -4.08
N GLY A 285 12.56 -4.96 -4.56
CA GLY A 285 13.37 -4.04 -3.74
C GLY A 285 12.77 -2.65 -3.53
N CYS A 286 11.45 -2.45 -3.70
CA CYS A 286 10.82 -1.14 -3.46
C CYS A 286 10.79 -0.76 -1.96
N HIS A 287 11.93 -0.59 -1.31
CA HIS A 287 11.97 -0.04 0.05
C HIS A 287 11.98 1.49 0.02
N SER A 288 10.91 2.06 -0.53
CA SER A 288 10.64 3.51 -0.62
C SER A 288 11.66 4.35 -1.41
N PRO A 289 11.31 5.60 -1.78
CA PRO A 289 12.22 6.54 -2.45
C PRO A 289 13.56 6.74 -1.73
N TYR A 290 13.58 6.58 -0.41
CA TYR A 290 14.74 6.90 0.41
C TYR A 290 15.90 5.90 0.27
N GLN A 291 15.66 4.66 -0.18
CA GLN A 291 16.77 3.75 -0.51
C GLN A 291 17.35 4.04 -1.90
N MET A 292 16.55 4.52 -2.86
CA MET A 292 17.10 5.04 -4.11
C MET A 292 17.94 6.29 -3.87
N GLU A 293 17.49 7.23 -3.03
CA GLU A 293 18.30 8.39 -2.63
C GLU A 293 19.56 8.00 -1.85
N ALA A 294 19.50 7.08 -0.87
CA ALA A 294 20.70 6.68 -0.13
C ALA A 294 21.75 5.98 -1.02
N THR A 295 21.29 5.20 -2.02
CA THR A 295 22.16 4.51 -2.97
C THR A 295 22.73 5.47 -4.03
N LEU A 296 21.95 6.47 -4.47
CA LEU A 296 22.36 7.46 -5.47
C LEU A 296 23.16 8.64 -4.88
N LEU A 297 22.92 9.03 -3.62
CA LEU A 297 23.53 10.21 -3.00
C LEU A 297 24.65 9.90 -2.00
N ARG A 298 24.96 8.63 -1.71
CA ARG A 298 25.91 8.22 -0.64
C ARG A 298 25.66 8.96 0.70
N LEU A 299 24.43 9.39 0.96
CA LEU A 299 24.09 10.05 2.22
C LEU A 299 23.99 8.99 3.31
N PRO A 300 24.60 9.21 4.49
CA PRO A 300 24.45 8.29 5.60
C PRO A 300 22.97 8.21 5.98
N LEU A 301 22.42 6.99 6.02
CA LEU A 301 21.09 6.75 6.56
C LEU A 301 21.01 7.39 7.96
N PRO A 302 19.99 8.20 8.27
CA PRO A 302 19.87 8.80 9.58
C PRO A 302 19.82 7.68 10.63
N ARG A 303 20.79 7.69 11.55
CA ARG A 303 20.82 6.81 12.72
C ARG A 303 19.65 7.20 13.64
N PHE A 304 18.46 6.68 13.36
CA PHE A 304 17.41 6.64 14.37
C PHE A 304 17.78 5.57 15.40
N ILE A 305 17.69 5.96 16.66
CA ILE A 305 18.11 5.19 17.84
C ILE A 305 17.52 3.77 17.76
N SER A 306 18.38 2.81 17.38
CA SER A 306 18.08 1.40 17.51
C SER A 306 18.21 1.04 18.98
N ALA A 307 17.09 0.69 19.62
CA ALA A 307 17.17 -0.18 20.78
C ALA A 307 17.72 -1.54 20.30
N PRO A 308 18.64 -2.17 21.03
CA PRO A 308 19.34 -3.35 20.54
C PRO A 308 18.37 -4.53 20.40
N LEU A 309 18.24 -5.06 19.18
CA LEU A 309 17.72 -6.40 18.97
C LEU A 309 18.68 -7.40 19.63
N ALA A 310 18.21 -8.11 20.65
CA ALA A 310 18.88 -9.30 21.15
C ALA A 310 18.88 -10.36 20.05
N ALA A 311 20.04 -10.61 19.45
CA ALA A 311 20.26 -11.68 18.49
C ALA A 311 20.27 -13.03 19.22
N VAL A 312 19.29 -13.88 18.94
CA VAL A 312 19.34 -15.31 19.27
C VAL A 312 20.11 -16.01 18.13
N PHE A 313 21.39 -16.33 18.37
CA PHE A 313 22.16 -17.20 17.49
C PHE A 313 22.04 -18.65 17.96
N THR A 314 21.31 -19.47 17.21
CA THR A 314 21.29 -20.93 17.39
C THR A 314 22.49 -21.52 16.63
N ARG A 315 23.37 -22.21 17.36
CA ARG A 315 24.63 -22.79 16.87
C ARG A 315 24.35 -24.13 16.17
N ILE A 316 24.33 -24.18 14.84
CA ILE A 316 24.35 -25.44 14.08
C ILE A 316 25.81 -25.87 13.93
N SER A 317 26.21 -26.89 14.69
CA SER A 317 27.50 -27.57 14.49
C SER A 317 27.32 -28.73 13.51
N LYS A 318 27.88 -28.57 12.31
CA LYS A 318 28.24 -29.67 11.41
C LYS A 318 29.63 -29.38 10.90
N GLN A 319 30.64 -29.97 11.52
CA GLN A 319 31.97 -30.04 10.93
C GLN A 319 32.12 -31.42 10.29
N LEU A 320 32.14 -31.40 8.97
CA LEU A 320 32.55 -32.49 8.11
C LEU A 320 34.05 -32.73 8.28
N SER A 321 34.37 -34.02 8.31
CA SER A 321 35.65 -34.67 8.06
C SER A 321 36.60 -33.93 7.10
N CYS A 322 37.85 -33.74 7.52
CA CYS A 322 39.00 -33.65 6.63
C CYS A 322 39.95 -34.83 6.88
N ILE A 323 40.27 -35.47 5.77
CA ILE A 323 41.20 -36.58 5.54
C ILE A 323 42.63 -36.02 5.41
N GLY A 324 43.62 -36.74 5.96
CA GLY A 324 45.04 -36.78 5.53
C GLY A 324 45.88 -35.52 5.78
N GLU A 325 47.19 -35.54 6.04
CA GLU A 325 48.24 -36.57 5.94
C GLU A 325 49.52 -36.04 6.65
N ASN A 326 50.32 -36.98 7.13
CA ASN A 326 51.79 -37.00 7.19
C ASN A 326 52.63 -36.19 8.20
N ARG A 327 53.38 -37.00 8.97
CA ARG A 327 54.61 -36.80 9.77
C ARG A 327 54.47 -36.41 11.23
#